data_AF-A0A1G1A062-F1
#
_entry.id   AF-A0A1G1A062-F1
#
_cell.length_a   1.000
_cell.length_b   1.000
_cell.length_c   1.000
_cell.angle_alpha   90.00
_cell.angle_beta   90.00
_cell.angle_gamma   90.00
#
_symmetry.space_group_name_H-M   'P 1'
#
loop_
_entity.id
_entity.type
_entity.pdbx_description
1 polymer ?
#
loop_
_entity_poly.entity_id
_entity_poly.type
_entity_poly.pdbx_seq_one_letter_code
_entity_poly.pdbx_strand_id
1 'polypeptide(L)'
;MVYYAGGFLFLVMPGLGMVRGGAAGMVRTFGWIPGPVDYLQVLGALCMSGALLALLAAPMVRGMMTLTLRIGLRRLSVGGLVLLGILIAVSSGWPGIRVAVVAAGIGLIPPLFGTRRMNALGVLLIPLGCRLSGVDGRVAEWLGLL
;
A
#
# COMPACT_ATOMS: atom_id res chain seq x y z
N MET A 1 -4.06 4.39 8.88
CA MET A 1 -3.57 5.77 9.05
C MET A 1 -2.49 5.86 10.12
N VAL A 2 -2.74 5.44 11.37
CA VAL A 2 -1.76 5.51 12.47
C VAL A 2 -0.42 4.81 12.14
N TYR A 3 -0.45 3.63 11.52
CA TYR A 3 0.77 2.90 11.15
C TYR A 3 1.64 3.59 10.09
N TYR A 4 1.00 4.17 9.06
CA TYR A 4 1.70 4.86 7.97
C TYR A 4 2.20 6.25 8.39
N ALA A 5 1.40 6.99 9.16
CA ALA A 5 1.80 8.27 9.72
C ALA A 5 2.92 8.13 10.76
N GLY A 6 2.78 7.16 11.68
CA GLY A 6 3.80 6.89 12.70
C GLY A 6 5.11 6.39 12.09
N GLY A 7 5.03 5.49 11.10
CA GLY A 7 6.21 5.01 10.37
C GLY A 7 6.99 6.13 9.66
N PHE A 8 6.28 7.08 9.05
CA PHE A 8 6.88 8.25 8.41
C PHE A 8 7.46 9.24 9.41
N LEU A 9 6.81 9.45 10.56
CA LEU A 9 7.31 10.30 11.64
C LEU A 9 8.63 9.76 12.24
N PHE A 10 8.82 8.44 12.32
CA PHE A 10 10.09 7.85 12.80
C PHE A 10 11.30 8.17 11.91
N LEU A 11 11.09 8.48 10.62
CA LEU A 11 12.16 8.93 9.73
C LEU A 11 12.67 10.32 10.13
N VAL A 12 11.74 11.20 10.53
CA VAL A 12 11.99 12.64 10.75
C VAL A 12 12.22 12.95 12.24
N MET A 13 11.93 12.00 13.12
CA MET A 13 12.13 12.16 14.56
C MET A 13 13.63 12.34 14.88
N PRO A 14 14.01 13.47 15.51
CA PRO A 14 15.41 13.79 15.73
C PRO A 14 16.08 12.72 16.60
N GLY A 15 17.17 12.14 16.10
CA GLY A 15 17.99 11.14 16.81
C GLY A 15 17.63 9.67 16.58
N LEU A 16 16.54 9.33 15.90
CA LEU A 16 16.16 7.92 15.65
C LEU A 16 16.42 7.46 14.22
N GLY A 17 16.20 8.30 13.19
CA GLY A 17 16.54 8.02 11.78
C GLY A 17 16.04 6.68 11.23
N MET A 18 15.03 6.08 11.87
CA MET A 18 14.59 4.73 11.56
C MET A 18 13.52 4.76 10.46
N VAL A 19 13.80 4.06 9.37
CA VAL A 19 12.85 3.91 8.27
C VAL A 19 11.86 2.82 8.62
N ARG A 20 10.60 3.19 8.89
CA ARG A 20 9.51 2.23 9.03
C ARG A 20 8.39 2.56 8.03
N GLY A 21 8.21 1.66 7.05
CA GLY A 21 7.19 1.79 6.02
C GLY A 21 7.73 2.26 4.66
N GLY A 22 7.00 1.94 3.59
CA GLY A 22 7.44 2.15 2.20
C GLY A 22 7.66 3.61 1.83
N ALA A 23 6.79 4.51 2.31
CA ALA A 23 6.91 5.95 2.06
C ALA A 23 8.19 6.55 2.68
N ALA A 24 8.54 6.13 3.90
CA ALA A 24 9.78 6.55 4.54
C ALA A 24 11.03 6.03 3.81
N GLY A 25 10.93 4.82 3.24
CA GLY A 25 11.99 4.23 2.40
C GLY A 25 12.24 5.01 1.12
N MET A 26 11.17 5.46 0.45
CA MET A 26 11.24 6.27 -0.77
C MET A 26 11.80 7.68 -0.53
N VAL A 27 11.59 8.25 0.66
CA VAL A 27 12.15 9.57 0.98
C VAL A 27 13.62 9.47 1.36
N ARG A 28 14.03 8.40 2.06
CA ARG A 28 15.44 8.18 2.42
C ARG A 28 16.38 8.05 1.21
N THR A 29 15.91 7.56 0.07
CA THR A 29 16.74 7.49 -1.15
C THR A 29 17.23 8.85 -1.64
N PHE A 30 16.58 9.95 -1.22
CA PHE A 30 17.03 11.31 -1.55
C PHE A 30 18.13 11.84 -0.62
N GLY A 31 18.65 11.04 0.33
CA GLY A 31 19.79 11.43 1.18
C GLY A 31 19.49 12.54 2.18
N TRP A 32 18.21 12.78 2.50
CA TRP A 32 17.78 13.84 3.40
C TRP A 32 18.09 13.52 4.87
N ILE A 33 18.74 14.46 5.57
CA ILE A 33 19.05 14.38 7.01
C ILE A 33 18.11 15.35 7.74
N PRO A 34 17.09 14.87 8.45
CA PRO A 34 16.06 15.72 9.04
C PRO A 34 16.53 16.40 10.33
N GLY A 35 16.25 17.71 10.45
CA GLY A 35 16.45 18.50 11.66
C GLY A 35 15.18 18.64 12.52
N PRO A 36 15.27 19.26 13.73
CA PRO A 36 14.13 19.43 14.64
C PRO A 36 13.00 20.30 14.07
N VAL A 37 13.34 21.25 13.18
CA VAL A 37 12.37 22.14 12.53
C VAL A 37 11.60 21.39 11.43
N ASP A 38 12.26 20.48 10.71
CA ASP A 38 11.63 19.66 9.67
C ASP A 38 10.57 18.73 10.25
N TYR A 39 10.79 18.25 11.48
CA TYR A 39 9.81 17.44 12.21
C TYR A 39 8.48 18.18 12.42
N LEU A 40 8.52 19.45 12.85
CA LEU A 40 7.31 20.25 13.02
C LEU A 40 6.62 20.56 11.69
N GLN A 41 7.37 20.80 10.62
CA GLN A 41 6.80 21.04 9.29
C GLN A 41 6.09 19.80 8.75
N VAL A 42 6.71 18.62 8.89
CA VAL A 42 6.10 17.34 8.49
C VAL A 42 4.87 17.02 9.33
N LEU A 43 4.91 17.27 10.64
CA LEU A 43 3.75 17.09 11.52
C LEU A 43 2.60 18.04 11.14
N GLY A 44 2.89 19.31 10.84
CA GLY A 44 1.91 20.29 10.38
C GLY A 44 1.28 19.89 9.04
N ALA A 45 2.10 19.47 8.06
CA ALA A 45 1.62 18.96 6.79
C ALA A 45 0.73 17.72 6.94
N LEU A 46 1.07 16.83 7.87
CA LEU A 46 0.27 15.63 8.18
C LEU A 46 -1.12 16.02 8.74
N CYS A 47 -1.16 16.96 9.68
CA CYS A 47 -2.42 17.47 10.23
C CYS A 47 -3.28 18.16 9.17
N MET A 48 -2.68 18.99 8.31
CA MET A 48 -3.39 19.66 7.21
C MET A 48 -3.93 18.67 6.18
N SER A 49 -3.13 17.67 5.80
CA SER A 49 -3.57 16.59 4.92
C SER A 49 -4.72 15.79 5.52
N GLY A 50 -4.66 15.49 6.82
CA GLY A 50 -5.76 14.82 7.54
C GLY A 50 -7.05 15.64 7.56
N ALA A 51 -6.96 16.95 7.80
CA ALA A 51 -8.11 17.85 7.76
C ALA A 51 -8.72 17.94 6.36
N LEU A 52 -7.88 18.08 5.32
CA LEU A 52 -8.32 18.05 3.92
C LEU A 52 -9.01 16.73 3.56
N LEU A 53 -8.45 15.60 4.00
CA LEU A 53 -9.04 14.28 3.76
C LEU A 53 -10.39 14.12 4.46
N ALA A 54 -10.54 14.63 5.70
CA ALA A 54 -11.82 14.63 6.40
C ALA A 54 -12.87 15.48 5.68
N LEU A 55 -12.48 16.64 5.15
CA LEU A 55 -13.35 17.52 4.36
C LEU A 55 -13.77 16.88 3.02
N LEU A 56 -12.84 16.23 2.34
CA LEU A 56 -13.06 15.62 1.02
C LEU A 56 -13.73 14.24 1.08
N ALA A 57 -13.65 13.53 2.21
CA ALA A 57 -14.22 12.19 2.34
C ALA A 57 -15.73 12.18 2.09
N ALA A 58 -16.47 13.13 2.67
CA ALA A 58 -17.92 13.20 2.53
C ALA A 58 -18.39 13.40 1.06
N PRO A 59 -17.89 14.38 0.30
CA PRO A 59 -18.28 14.54 -1.10
C PRO A 59 -17.79 13.37 -1.98
N MET A 60 -16.61 12.80 -1.71
CA MET A 60 -16.13 11.64 -2.47
C MET A 60 -17.01 10.40 -2.27
N VAL A 61 -17.44 10.10 -1.05
CA VAL A 61 -18.32 8.96 -0.77
C VAL A 61 -19.67 9.15 -1.45
N ARG A 62 -20.25 10.35 -1.37
CA ARG A 62 -21.51 10.68 -2.05
C ARG A 62 -21.37 10.55 -3.57
N GLY A 63 -20.28 11.08 -4.13
CA GLY A 63 -19.97 10.96 -5.56
C GLY A 63 -19.81 9.51 -6.01
N MET A 64 -19.10 8.69 -5.23
CA MET A 64 -18.93 7.27 -5.52
C MET A 64 -20.27 6.52 -5.50
N MET A 65 -21.15 6.85 -4.55
CA MET A 65 -22.46 6.24 -4.41
C MET A 65 -23.37 6.58 -5.58
N THR A 66 -23.42 7.86 -6.00
CA THR A 66 -24.20 8.28 -7.18
C THR A 66 -23.66 7.69 -8.47
N LEU A 67 -22.34 7.61 -8.62
CA LEU A 67 -21.69 7.00 -9.78
C LEU A 67 -22.02 5.51 -9.87
N THR A 68 -22.00 4.81 -8.73
CA THR A 68 -22.33 3.38 -8.64
C THR A 68 -23.80 3.12 -8.97
N LEU A 69 -24.71 3.97 -8.50
CA LEU A 69 -26.14 3.86 -8.80
C LEU A 69 -26.47 4.19 -10.26
N ARG A 70 -25.77 5.13 -10.90
CA ARG A 70 -26.01 5.51 -12.31
C ARG A 70 -25.45 4.52 -13.31
N ILE A 71 -24.21 4.07 -13.12
CA ILE A 71 -23.47 3.29 -14.12
C ILE A 71 -23.54 1.78 -13.82
N GLY A 72 -23.87 1.42 -12.58
CA GLY A 72 -23.86 0.05 -12.09
C GLY A 72 -22.44 -0.42 -11.77
N LEU A 73 -22.30 -1.12 -10.65
CA LEU A 73 -21.01 -1.60 -10.13
C LEU A 73 -20.24 -2.48 -11.14
N ARG A 74 -20.98 -3.25 -11.96
CA ARG A 74 -20.39 -4.14 -12.96
C ARG A 74 -19.64 -3.38 -14.06
N ARG A 75 -20.20 -2.27 -14.57
CA ARG A 75 -19.55 -1.46 -15.62
C ARG A 75 -18.36 -0.68 -15.07
N LEU A 76 -18.47 -0.16 -13.84
CA LEU A 76 -17.34 0.47 -13.14
C LEU A 76 -16.19 -0.50 -12.92
N SER A 77 -16.48 -1.73 -12.50
CA SER A 77 -15.48 -2.76 -12.27
C SER A 77 -14.79 -3.18 -13.58
N VAL A 78 -15.55 -3.36 -14.66
CA VAL A 78 -14.97 -3.64 -16.00
C VAL A 78 -14.12 -2.46 -16.47
N GLY A 79 -14.58 -1.23 -16.29
CA GLY A 79 -13.80 -0.03 -16.63
C GLY A 79 -12.48 0.05 -15.86
N GLY A 80 -12.51 -0.22 -14.56
CA GLY A 80 -11.30 -0.28 -13.72
C GLY A 80 -10.34 -1.39 -14.17
N LEU A 81 -10.86 -2.57 -14.51
CA LEU A 81 -10.06 -3.69 -15.01
C LEU A 81 -9.36 -3.34 -16.33
N VAL A 82 -10.08 -2.71 -17.26
CA VAL A 82 -9.53 -2.25 -18.55
C VAL A 82 -8.46 -1.19 -18.33
N LEU A 83 -8.73 -0.20 -17.47
CA LEU A 83 -7.79 0.87 -17.16
C LEU A 83 -6.49 0.31 -16.55
N LEU A 84 -6.60 -0.61 -15.59
CA LEU A 84 -5.45 -1.32 -15.01
C LEU A 84 -4.68 -2.11 -16.06
N GLY A 85 -5.38 -2.84 -16.93
CA GLY A 85 -4.75 -3.59 -18.02
C GLY A 85 -3.95 -2.69 -18.96
N ILE A 86 -4.49 -1.54 -19.34
CA ILE A 86 -3.80 -0.54 -20.16
C ILE A 86 -2.58 0.00 -19.41
N LEU A 87 -2.72 0.37 -18.14
CA LEU A 87 -1.62 0.90 -17.34
C LEU A 87 -0.46 -0.09 -17.23
N ILE A 88 -0.76 -1.37 -17.03
CA ILE A 88 0.24 -2.44 -16.96
C ILE A 88 0.90 -2.64 -18.34
N ALA A 89 0.11 -2.63 -19.41
CA ALA A 89 0.64 -2.77 -20.77
C ALA A 89 1.60 -1.62 -21.13
N VAL A 90 1.26 -0.39 -20.75
CA VAL A 90 2.09 0.80 -21.01
C VAL A 90 3.35 0.81 -20.14
N SER A 91 3.24 0.46 -18.85
CA SER A 91 4.37 0.55 -17.92
C SER A 91 5.34 -0.63 -18.00
N SER A 92 4.83 -1.84 -18.16
CA SER A 92 5.60 -3.09 -18.00
C SER A 92 5.56 -3.99 -19.24
N GLY A 93 4.78 -3.63 -20.25
CA GLY A 93 4.64 -4.41 -21.48
C GLY A 93 3.99 -5.79 -21.29
N TRP A 94 4.21 -6.66 -22.27
CA TRP A 94 3.69 -8.03 -22.31
C TRP A 94 4.04 -8.93 -21.10
N PRO A 95 5.26 -8.89 -20.51
CA PRO A 95 5.53 -9.69 -19.31
C PRO A 95 4.70 -9.22 -18.10
N GLY A 96 4.42 -7.92 -17.98
CA GLY A 96 3.58 -7.38 -16.91
C GLY A 96 2.16 -7.95 -16.92
N ILE A 97 1.57 -8.11 -18.11
CA ILE A 97 0.22 -8.70 -18.28
C ILE A 97 0.21 -10.16 -17.81
N ARG A 98 1.24 -10.95 -18.15
CA ARG A 98 1.34 -12.35 -17.72
C ARG A 98 1.41 -12.48 -16.20
N VAL A 99 2.22 -11.64 -15.55
CA VAL A 99 2.30 -11.61 -14.08
C VAL A 99 0.97 -11.16 -13.46
N ALA A 100 0.31 -10.17 -14.05
CA ALA A 100 -0.98 -9.67 -13.57
C ALA A 100 -2.08 -10.75 -13.61
N VAL A 101 -2.09 -11.61 -14.64
CA VAL A 101 -3.02 -12.74 -14.73
C VAL A 101 -2.79 -13.76 -13.61
N VAL A 102 -1.53 -14.13 -13.37
CA VAL A 102 -1.19 -15.06 -12.27
C VAL A 102 -1.56 -14.45 -10.92
N ALA A 103 -1.25 -13.18 -10.70
CA ALA A 103 -1.59 -12.46 -9.46
C ALA A 103 -3.10 -12.37 -9.25
N ALA A 104 -3.89 -12.13 -10.32
CA ALA A 104 -5.35 -12.14 -10.26
C ALA A 104 -5.89 -13.52 -9.87
N GLY A 105 -5.29 -14.60 -10.39
CA GLY A 105 -5.61 -15.98 -10.00
C GLY A 105 -5.38 -16.22 -8.51
N ILE A 106 -4.23 -15.80 -7.96
CA ILE A 106 -3.94 -15.90 -6.53
C ILE A 106 -4.97 -15.10 -5.70
N GLY A 107 -5.32 -13.89 -6.16
CA GLY A 107 -6.32 -13.03 -5.50
C GLY A 107 -7.75 -13.57 -5.52
N LEU A 108 -8.06 -14.50 -6.43
CA LEU A 108 -9.36 -15.17 -6.54
C LEU A 108 -9.48 -16.41 -5.64
N ILE A 109 -8.37 -16.91 -5.09
CA ILE A 109 -8.38 -18.08 -4.19
C ILE A 109 -9.32 -17.83 -2.99
N PRO A 110 -9.23 -16.73 -2.22
CA PRO A 110 -10.09 -16.55 -1.04
C PRO A 110 -11.60 -16.60 -1.32
N PRO A 111 -12.13 -15.86 -2.33
CA PRO A 111 -13.55 -15.94 -2.66
C PRO A 111 -13.99 -17.31 -3.20
N LEU A 112 -13.13 -18.08 -3.86
CA LEU A 112 -13.46 -19.45 -4.32
C LEU A 112 -13.61 -20.44 -3.15
N PHE A 113 -12.82 -20.29 -2.10
CA PHE A 113 -12.86 -21.15 -0.91
C PHE A 113 -13.77 -20.63 0.22
N GLY A 114 -14.58 -19.59 -0.04
CA GLY A 114 -15.47 -19.01 0.97
C GLY A 114 -14.75 -18.35 2.15
N THR A 115 -13.44 -18.10 2.01
CA THR A 115 -12.63 -17.48 3.06
C THR A 115 -12.59 -15.96 2.88
N ARG A 116 -12.37 -15.23 3.97
CA ARG A 116 -12.23 -13.77 3.88
C ARG A 116 -10.90 -13.45 3.19
N ARG A 117 -10.90 -12.48 2.26
CA ARG A 117 -9.67 -11.95 1.62
C ARG A 117 -8.58 -11.56 2.63
N MET A 118 -9.01 -11.15 3.83
CA MET A 118 -8.14 -10.81 4.95
C MET A 118 -7.26 -11.98 5.42
N ASN A 119 -7.71 -13.24 5.27
CA ASN A 119 -6.94 -14.42 5.67
C ASN A 119 -5.76 -14.67 4.71
N ALA A 120 -5.98 -14.57 3.40
CA ALA A 120 -4.89 -14.68 2.43
C ALA A 120 -3.90 -13.51 2.53
N LEU A 121 -4.41 -12.32 2.84
CA LEU A 121 -3.55 -11.17 3.13
C LEU A 121 -2.68 -11.45 4.38
N GLY A 122 -3.21 -12.13 5.40
CA GLY A 122 -2.44 -12.62 6.55
C GLY A 122 -1.29 -13.56 6.15
N VAL A 123 -1.52 -14.51 5.25
CA VAL A 123 -0.48 -15.43 4.75
C VAL A 123 0.62 -14.67 3.99
N LEU A 124 0.26 -13.67 3.19
CA LEU A 124 1.20 -12.77 2.51
C LEU A 124 1.95 -11.84 3.47
N LEU A 125 1.32 -11.45 4.58
CA LEU A 125 1.92 -10.57 5.58
C LEU A 125 2.96 -11.27 6.45
N ILE A 126 2.90 -12.60 6.61
CA ILE A 126 3.90 -13.37 7.37
C ILE A 126 5.32 -13.18 6.79
N PRO A 127 5.60 -13.49 5.50
CA PRO A 127 6.93 -13.32 4.94
C PRO A 127 7.35 -11.85 4.87
N LEU A 128 6.40 -10.95 4.63
CA LEU A 128 6.67 -9.51 4.65
C LEU A 128 7.06 -9.04 6.07
N GLY A 129 6.37 -9.55 7.09
CA GLY A 129 6.67 -9.29 8.50
C GLY A 129 8.05 -9.79 8.90
N CYS A 130 8.41 -11.01 8.50
CA CYS A 130 9.75 -11.57 8.70
C CYS A 130 10.85 -10.73 8.02
N ARG A 131 10.57 -10.23 6.81
CA ARG A 131 11.49 -9.34 6.08
C ARG A 131 11.63 -7.97 6.74
N LEU A 132 10.54 -7.41 7.26
CA LEU A 132 10.53 -6.12 7.93
C LEU A 132 11.14 -6.17 9.34
N SER A 133 11.11 -7.33 10.00
CA SER A 133 11.76 -7.54 11.29
C SER A 133 13.24 -7.91 11.19
N GLY A 134 13.76 -8.14 9.98
CA GLY A 134 15.15 -8.57 9.77
C GLY A 134 15.43 -10.00 10.24
N VAL A 135 14.39 -10.82 10.37
CA VAL A 135 14.47 -12.24 10.78
C VAL A 135 14.40 -13.18 9.57
N ASP A 136 14.45 -12.61 8.36
CA ASP A 136 14.41 -13.31 7.08
C ASP A 136 15.50 -14.38 6.94
N GLY A 137 16.73 -14.09 7.38
CA GLY A 137 17.82 -15.07 7.36
C GLY A 137 17.58 -16.32 8.21
N ARG A 138 17.09 -16.15 9.46
CA ARG A 138 16.79 -17.28 10.36
C ARG A 138 15.60 -18.12 9.89
N VAL A 139 14.60 -17.47 9.31
CA VAL A 139 13.42 -18.15 8.76
C VAL A 139 13.78 -18.92 7.49
N ALA A 140 14.67 -18.37 6.64
CA ALA A 140 15.18 -19.06 5.46
C ALA A 140 16.02 -20.30 5.80
N GLU A 141 16.85 -20.22 6.84
CA GLU A 141 17.63 -21.34 7.37
C GLU A 141 16.71 -22.44 7.95
N TRP A 142 15.67 -22.07 8.71
CA TRP A 142 14.68 -23.02 9.22
C TRP A 142 13.82 -23.67 8.14
N LEU A 143 13.62 -22.99 7.02
CA LEU A 143 12.90 -23.50 5.84
C LEU A 143 13.80 -24.27 4.88
N GLY A 144 15.12 -24.37 5.15
CA GLY A 144 16.07 -25.13 4.32
C GLY A 144 16.30 -24.53 2.92
N LEU A 145 16.11 -23.21 2.77
CA LEU A 145 16.34 -22.48 1.52
C LEU A 145 17.79 -21.94 1.40
N LEU A 146 18.59 -22.15 2.43
CA LEU A 146 20.04 -21.94 2.54
C LEU A 146 20.64 -23.17 3.22
#